data_AF-A0ABD4W3F3-F1
#
_entry.id   AF-A0ABD4W3F3-F1
#
_cell.length_a   1.000
_cell.length_b   1.000
_cell.length_c   1.000
_cell.angle_alpha   90.00
_cell.angle_beta   90.00
_cell.angle_gamma   90.00
#
_symmetry.space_group_name_H-M   'P 1'
#
loop_
_entity.id
_entity.type
_entity.pdbx_description
1 polymer ?
#
loop_
_entity_poly.entity_id
_entity_poly.type
_entity_poly.pdbx_seq_one_letter_code
_entity_poly.pdbx_strand_id
1 'polypeptide(L)'
;MVLRKLYPHAKVMNIYGDLEDGSHSDGRVKNSSSKSLRYLVSPKVKSYKDKKFTGPMAQHSRLRKNPQVLKTAISFLWPNS
;
A
#
# COMPACT_ATOMS: atom_id res chain seq x y z
N MET A 1 21.90 -2.36 -4.74
CA MET A 1 21.51 -3.54 -3.91
C MET A 1 21.69 -3.24 -2.41
N VAL A 2 21.08 -2.16 -1.90
CA VAL A 2 21.30 -1.64 -0.52
C VAL A 2 20.19 -2.08 0.44
N LEU A 3 18.93 -2.09 -0.03
CA LEU A 3 17.75 -2.46 0.76
C LEU A 3 17.84 -3.85 1.43
N ARG A 4 18.42 -4.85 0.76
CA ARG A 4 18.52 -6.23 1.28
C ARG A 4 19.55 -6.36 2.42
N LYS A 5 20.59 -5.52 2.42
CA LYS A 5 21.60 -5.47 3.50
C LYS A 5 21.07 -4.74 4.74
N LEU A 6 20.32 -3.66 4.53
CA LEU A 6 19.80 -2.84 5.61
C LEU A 6 18.54 -3.41 6.27
N TYR A 7 17.68 -4.09 5.50
CA TYR A 7 16.40 -4.59 5.99
C TYR A 7 16.09 -6.03 5.53
N PRO A 8 16.91 -7.03 5.90
CA PRO A 8 16.77 -8.41 5.45
C PRO A 8 15.45 -9.09 5.87
N HIS A 9 14.74 -8.51 6.85
CA HIS A 9 13.49 -9.04 7.39
C HIS A 9 12.31 -8.07 7.28
N ALA A 10 12.43 -7.01 6.47
CA ALA A 10 11.33 -6.05 6.31
C ALA A 10 10.05 -6.76 5.86
N LYS A 11 8.93 -6.35 6.45
CA LYS A 11 7.59 -6.65 5.96
C LYS A 11 7.10 -5.38 5.27
N VAL A 12 6.48 -5.51 4.10
CA VAL A 12 5.97 -4.38 3.33
C VAL A 12 4.45 -4.53 3.15
N MET A 13 3.73 -3.43 3.40
CA MET A 13 2.32 -3.28 3.07
C MET A 13 2.20 -2.12 2.09
N ASN A 14 1.67 -2.39 0.90
CA ASN A 14 1.38 -1.38 -0.11
C ASN A 14 -0.11 -1.06 -0.07
N ILE A 15 -0.46 0.16 0.32
CA ILE A 15 -1.84 0.65 0.40
C ILE A 15 -2.09 1.58 -0.78
N TYR A 16 -3.16 1.33 -1.52
CA TYR A 16 -3.58 2.19 -2.64
C TYR A 16 -5.11 2.23 -2.76
N GLY A 17 -5.61 3.26 -3.42
CA GLY A 17 -7.04 3.48 -3.60
C GLY A 17 -7.51 3.28 -5.03
N ASP A 18 -8.79 3.00 -5.19
CA ASP A 18 -9.49 2.83 -6.45
C ASP A 18 -10.87 3.50 -6.34
N LEU A 19 -11.15 4.48 -7.18
CA LEU A 19 -12.42 5.20 -7.17
C LEU A 19 -13.60 4.36 -7.69
N GLU A 20 -13.32 3.20 -8.32
CA GLU A 20 -14.32 2.34 -8.96
C GLU A 20 -15.15 3.05 -10.04
N ASP A 21 -14.59 4.08 -10.65
CA ASP A 21 -15.14 4.86 -11.77
C ASP A 21 -14.63 4.36 -13.15
N GLY A 22 -14.02 3.17 -13.18
CA GLY A 22 -13.38 2.59 -14.37
C GLY A 22 -11.95 3.08 -14.63
N SER A 23 -11.46 4.10 -13.92
CA SER A 23 -10.08 4.61 -14.10
C SER A 23 -9.01 3.69 -13.52
N HIS A 24 -9.39 2.77 -12.61
CA HIS A 24 -8.48 1.92 -11.84
C HIS A 24 -7.40 2.76 -11.13
N SER A 25 -7.82 3.87 -10.50
CA SER A 25 -6.94 4.88 -9.92
C SER A 25 -7.55 5.50 -8.67
N ASP A 26 -6.72 6.16 -7.87
CA ASP A 26 -7.19 7.01 -6.76
C ASP A 26 -7.56 8.44 -7.23
N GLY A 27 -7.72 8.64 -8.55
CA GLY A 27 -7.93 9.94 -9.20
C GLY A 27 -6.64 10.72 -9.49
N ARG A 28 -5.46 10.23 -9.08
CA ARG A 28 -4.15 10.82 -9.44
C ARG A 28 -3.12 9.78 -9.87
N VAL A 29 -3.11 8.63 -9.22
CA VAL A 29 -2.14 7.56 -9.42
C VAL A 29 -2.87 6.29 -9.84
N LYS A 30 -2.47 5.74 -10.99
CA LYS A 30 -3.01 4.45 -11.48
C LYS A 30 -2.58 3.31 -10.57
N ASN A 31 -3.49 2.37 -10.35
CA ASN A 31 -3.23 1.18 -9.54
C ASN A 31 -2.08 0.32 -10.10
N SER A 32 -1.89 0.29 -11.42
CA SER A 32 -0.75 -0.38 -12.05
C SER A 32 0.59 0.24 -11.61
N SER A 33 0.65 1.57 -11.52
CA SER A 33 1.81 2.30 -11.00
C SER A 33 2.05 1.94 -9.54
N SER A 34 1.02 1.95 -8.69
CA SER A 34 1.17 1.60 -7.27
C SER A 34 1.64 0.15 -7.08
N LYS A 35 1.10 -0.80 -7.86
CA LYS A 35 1.46 -2.23 -7.79
C LYS A 35 2.87 -2.54 -8.30
N SER A 36 3.46 -1.66 -9.11
CA SER A 36 4.82 -1.85 -9.63
C SER A 36 5.89 -2.00 -8.54
N LEU A 37 5.64 -1.45 -7.34
CA LEU A 37 6.52 -1.58 -6.17
C LEU A 37 6.88 -3.04 -5.87
N ARG A 38 5.92 -3.96 -6.04
CA ARG A 38 6.11 -5.40 -5.77
C ARG A 38 7.33 -5.95 -6.50
N TYR A 39 7.50 -5.62 -7.77
CA TYR A 39 8.63 -6.09 -8.58
C TYR A 39 9.99 -5.62 -8.03
N LEU A 40 10.03 -4.43 -7.44
CA LEU A 40 11.27 -3.84 -6.92
C LEU A 40 11.71 -4.42 -5.57
N VAL A 41 10.74 -4.82 -4.74
CA VAL A 41 10.98 -5.16 -3.32
C VAL A 41 10.77 -6.63 -2.99
N SER A 42 9.88 -7.37 -3.67
CA SER A 42 9.56 -8.77 -3.32
C SER A 42 10.78 -9.69 -3.19
N PRO A 43 11.83 -9.61 -4.04
CA PRO A 43 13.02 -10.45 -3.90
C PRO A 43 13.87 -10.15 -2.64
N LYS A 44 13.57 -9.08 -1.90
CA LYS A 44 14.44 -8.53 -0.83
C LYS A 44 13.78 -8.49 0.54
N VAL A 45 12.46 -8.70 0.62
CA VAL A 45 11.66 -8.49 1.85
C VAL A 45 11.08 -9.81 2.33
N LYS A 46 10.83 -9.93 3.64
CA LYS A 46 10.27 -11.14 4.27
C LYS A 46 8.82 -11.39 3.85
N SER A 47 8.04 -10.33 3.66
CA SER A 47 6.67 -10.44 3.16
C SER A 47 6.25 -9.15 2.46
N TYR A 48 5.41 -9.27 1.46
CA TYR A 48 4.80 -8.15 0.76
C TYR A 48 3.28 -8.39 0.67
N LYS A 49 2.48 -7.39 1.03
CA LYS A 49 1.02 -7.43 0.93
C LYS A 49 0.50 -6.18 0.24
N ASP A 50 -0.49 -6.35 -0.63
CA ASP A 50 -1.25 -5.26 -1.21
C ASP A 50 -2.58 -5.10 -0.45
N LYS A 51 -2.97 -3.86 -0.18
CA LYS A 51 -4.31 -3.54 0.34
C LYS A 51 -4.92 -2.42 -0.50
N LYS A 52 -5.92 -2.81 -1.30
CA LYS A 52 -6.76 -1.87 -2.05
C LYS A 52 -7.88 -1.34 -1.15
N PHE A 53 -8.11 -0.04 -1.21
CA PHE A 53 -9.31 0.62 -0.70
C PHE A 53 -10.15 1.09 -1.89
N THR A 54 -11.47 1.06 -1.76
CA THR A 54 -12.37 1.40 -2.86
C THR A 54 -13.35 2.52 -2.49
N GLY A 55 -13.96 3.14 -3.51
CA GLY A 55 -15.00 4.15 -3.38
C GLY A 55 -14.49 5.57 -3.12
N PRO A 56 -15.38 6.53 -2.80
CA PRO A 56 -15.03 7.96 -2.73
C PRO A 56 -13.98 8.34 -1.67
N MET A 57 -13.80 7.49 -0.65
CA MET A 57 -12.77 7.66 0.40
C MET A 57 -11.42 7.05 0.02
N ALA A 58 -11.32 6.39 -1.13
CA ALA A 58 -10.10 5.89 -1.72
C ALA A 58 -9.42 6.90 -2.67
N GLN A 59 -9.95 8.11 -2.78
CA GLN A 59 -9.33 9.20 -3.53
C GLN A 59 -7.95 9.58 -2.93
N HIS A 60 -7.01 9.99 -3.76
CA HIS A 60 -5.61 10.25 -3.40
C HIS A 60 -5.38 11.07 -2.11
N SER A 61 -6.08 12.21 -1.94
CA SER A 61 -5.93 13.03 -0.73
C SER A 61 -6.74 12.47 0.44
N ARG A 62 -7.84 11.78 0.15
CA ARG A 62 -8.74 11.17 1.16
C ARG A 62 -8.19 9.88 1.75
N LEU A 63 -7.37 9.11 1.03
CA LEU A 63 -6.68 7.92 1.56
C LEU A 63 -5.93 8.23 2.86
N ARG A 64 -5.25 9.38 2.93
CA ARG A 64 -4.53 9.83 4.14
C ARG A 64 -5.45 10.17 5.31
N LYS A 65 -6.71 10.48 5.04
CA LYS A 65 -7.73 10.82 6.04
C LYS A 65 -8.71 9.68 6.30
N ASN A 66 -8.55 8.54 5.62
CA ASN A 66 -9.47 7.42 5.72
C ASN A 66 -9.18 6.64 7.03
N PRO A 67 -10.12 6.57 7.98
CA PRO A 67 -9.89 5.88 9.25
C PRO A 67 -9.57 4.38 9.09
N GLN A 68 -10.09 3.73 8.04
CA GLN A 68 -9.79 2.33 7.76
C GLN A 68 -8.35 2.13 7.26
N VAL A 69 -7.81 3.10 6.52
CA VAL A 69 -6.40 3.11 6.11
C VAL A 69 -5.52 3.25 7.35
N LEU A 70 -5.84 4.19 8.24
CA LEU A 70 -5.12 4.36 9.51
C LEU A 70 -5.15 3.08 10.35
N LYS A 71 -6.34 2.50 10.55
CA LYS A 71 -6.49 1.23 11.29
C LYS A 71 -5.64 0.11 10.67
N THR A 72 -5.64 -0.01 9.34
CA THR A 72 -4.85 -1.02 8.63
C THR A 72 -3.35 -0.80 8.82
N ALA A 73 -2.89 0.45 8.73
CA ALA A 73 -1.49 0.79 8.96
C ALA A 73 -1.06 0.48 10.40
N ILE A 74 -1.90 0.84 11.38
CA ILE A 74 -1.64 0.55 12.80
C ILE A 74 -1.56 -0.96 13.04
N SER A 75 -2.54 -1.74 12.58
CA SER A 75 -2.50 -3.21 12.75
C SER A 75 -1.32 -3.88 12.05
N PHE A 76 -0.81 -3.27 10.97
CA PHE A 76 0.37 -3.79 10.28
C PHE A 76 1.68 -3.49 11.03
N LEU A 77 1.82 -2.27 11.55
CA LEU A 77 3.01 -1.80 12.26
C LEU A 77 3.07 -2.33 13.70
N TRP A 78 1.92 -2.46 14.35
CA TRP A 78 1.76 -2.84 15.75
C TRP A 78 0.70 -3.96 15.91
N PRO A 79 0.98 -5.19 15.48
CA PRO A 79 0.01 -6.29 15.48
C PRO A 79 -0.36 -6.82 16.88
N ASN A 80 0.39 -6.46 17.93
CA ASN A 80 0.17 -6.93 19.31
C ASN A 80 -0.12 -5.77 20.28
N SER A 81 -0.67 -4.66 19.77
CA SER A 81 -1.08 -3.50 20.57
C SER A 81 -2.56 -3.52 20.90
#